data_AF-A7S0M4-F1
#
_entry.id   AF-A7S0M4-F1
#
_cell.length_a   1.000
_cell.length_b   1.000
_cell.length_c   1.000
_cell.angle_alpha   90.00
_cell.angle_beta   90.00
_cell.angle_gamma   90.00
#
_symmetry.space_group_name_H-M   'P 1'
#
loop_
_entity.id
_entity.type
_entity.pdbx_description
1 polymer ?
#
loop_
_entity_poly.entity_id
_entity_poly.type
_entity_poly.pdbx_seq_one_letter_code
_entity_poly.pdbx_strand_id
1 'polypeptide(L)'
;VEHLTLALEEAKDELQVAKRKNASTIKDLTRQLQQSRRQVEKMESNQENLQNGNNDSKSSSTNSLDKIVSSSNCSSPTTLQNTALTAKLEIDKKILVDKICRLQRIHAKKNEKLEFMEEHISTLVDEIQKKTRIIQYYALREEAGMLAPPKSDVNKAQLSRHGGIMASLYSSKPIDHNMTLELSLEINKKLQAVLEDTILKNMTLKENLDTLGDEITRLNDELLSLKKGRR
;
A
#
# COMPACT_ATOMS: atom_id res chain seq x y z
N VAL A 1 31.18 -25.64 10.41
CA VAL A 1 31.30 -26.17 9.03
C VAL A 1 29.94 -26.65 8.53
N GLU A 2 29.23 -27.50 9.27
CA GLU A 2 27.90 -28.02 8.88
C GLU A 2 26.81 -26.94 8.69
N HIS A 3 26.79 -25.90 9.53
CA HIS A 3 25.86 -24.77 9.36
C HIS A 3 26.15 -23.95 8.08
N LEU A 4 27.42 -23.84 7.69
CA LEU A 4 27.82 -23.14 6.48
C LEU A 4 27.48 -23.97 5.22
N THR A 5 27.55 -25.30 5.31
CA THR A 5 27.15 -26.18 4.21
C THR A 5 25.64 -26.17 4.00
N LEU A 6 24.85 -26.19 5.08
CA LEU A 6 23.38 -26.07 4.98
C LEU A 6 22.94 -24.73 4.38
N ALA A 7 23.50 -23.61 4.85
CA ALA A 7 23.19 -22.29 4.30
C ALA A 7 23.58 -22.16 2.82
N LEU A 8 24.64 -22.85 2.39
CA LEU A 8 25.07 -22.87 0.98
C LEU A 8 24.16 -23.74 0.11
N GLU A 9 23.61 -24.83 0.65
CA GLU A 9 22.58 -25.64 0.00
C GLU A 9 21.28 -24.83 -0.18
N GLU A 10 20.81 -24.17 0.88
CA GLU A 10 19.61 -23.34 0.84
C GLU A 10 19.74 -22.17 -0.16
N ALA A 11 20.89 -21.47 -0.16
CA ALA A 11 21.14 -20.38 -1.10
C ALA A 11 21.17 -20.86 -2.57
N LYS A 12 21.63 -22.10 -2.83
CA LYS A 12 21.59 -22.69 -4.18
C LYS A 12 20.17 -22.99 -4.61
N ASP A 13 19.34 -23.52 -3.71
CA ASP A 13 17.94 -23.82 -3.99
C ASP A 13 17.14 -22.53 -4.25
N GLU A 14 17.35 -21.49 -3.44
CA GLU A 14 16.76 -20.17 -3.66
C GLU A 14 17.16 -19.58 -5.01
N LEU A 15 18.45 -19.68 -5.38
CA LEU A 15 18.94 -19.22 -6.68
C LEU A 15 18.28 -20.01 -7.83
N GLN A 16 18.08 -21.31 -7.67
CA GLN A 16 17.44 -22.14 -8.69
C GLN A 16 15.96 -21.76 -8.86
N VAL A 17 15.25 -21.52 -7.76
CA VAL A 17 13.86 -21.04 -7.78
C VAL A 17 13.77 -19.65 -8.42
N ALA A 18 14.67 -18.73 -8.06
CA ALA A 18 14.74 -17.39 -8.65
C ALA A 18 14.98 -17.45 -10.16
N LYS A 19 15.90 -18.31 -10.64
CA LYS A 19 16.12 -18.53 -12.07
C LYS A 19 14.87 -19.06 -12.78
N ARG A 20 14.14 -20.00 -12.18
CA ARG A 20 12.88 -20.53 -12.76
C ARG A 20 11.79 -19.46 -12.84
N LYS A 21 11.65 -18.63 -11.80
CA LYS A 21 10.71 -17.49 -11.80
C LYS A 21 11.08 -16.48 -12.87
N ASN A 22 12.33 -16.04 -12.93
CA ASN A 22 12.82 -15.09 -13.92
C ASN A 22 12.63 -15.62 -15.35
N ALA A 23 12.87 -16.91 -15.60
CA ALA A 23 12.63 -17.53 -16.90
C ALA A 23 11.15 -17.47 -17.32
N SER A 24 10.22 -17.66 -16.38
CA SER A 24 8.78 -17.51 -16.63
C SER A 24 8.42 -16.06 -16.96
N THR A 25 8.93 -15.10 -16.17
CA THR A 25 8.70 -13.66 -16.39
C THR A 25 9.24 -13.19 -17.74
N ILE A 26 10.43 -13.64 -18.14
CA ILE A 26 11.02 -13.32 -19.45
C ILE A 26 10.13 -13.85 -20.58
N LYS A 27 9.60 -15.07 -20.47
CA LYS A 27 8.69 -15.65 -21.48
C LYS A 27 7.41 -14.82 -21.61
N ASP A 28 6.82 -14.41 -20.50
CA ASP A 28 5.60 -13.61 -20.52
C ASP A 28 5.85 -12.20 -21.10
N LEU A 29 6.93 -11.52 -20.66
CA LEU A 29 7.33 -10.23 -21.24
C LEU A 29 7.63 -10.32 -22.74
N THR A 30 8.28 -11.40 -23.18
CA THR A 30 8.54 -11.64 -24.62
C THR A 30 7.24 -11.80 -25.39
N ARG A 31 6.25 -12.53 -24.84
CA ARG A 31 4.92 -12.68 -25.43
C ARG A 31 4.16 -11.36 -25.51
N GLN A 32 4.21 -10.55 -24.44
CA GLN A 32 3.59 -9.22 -24.41
C GLN A 32 4.23 -8.27 -25.44
N LEU A 33 5.57 -8.27 -25.55
CA LEU A 33 6.30 -7.48 -26.55
C LEU A 33 5.91 -7.90 -27.97
N GLN A 34 5.83 -9.19 -28.24
CA GLN A 34 5.42 -9.68 -29.56
C GLN A 34 3.97 -9.32 -29.89
N GLN A 35 3.06 -9.37 -28.91
CA GLN A 35 1.68 -8.93 -29.08
C GLN A 35 1.59 -7.43 -29.36
N SER A 36 2.36 -6.61 -28.64
CA SER A 36 2.42 -5.16 -28.85
C SER A 36 2.95 -4.81 -30.25
N ARG A 37 4.03 -5.46 -30.70
CA ARG A 37 4.55 -5.30 -32.08
C ARG A 37 3.49 -5.59 -33.14
N ARG A 38 2.77 -6.71 -33.02
CA ARG A 38 1.66 -7.05 -33.93
C ARG A 38 0.53 -6.02 -33.92
N GLN A 39 0.27 -5.41 -32.77
CA GLN A 39 -0.76 -4.37 -32.64
C GLN A 39 -0.33 -3.06 -33.31
N VAL A 40 0.96 -2.71 -33.22
CA VAL A 40 1.56 -1.58 -33.94
C VAL A 40 1.51 -1.82 -35.45
N GLU A 41 1.96 -2.98 -35.94
CA GLU A 41 1.89 -3.35 -37.37
C GLU A 41 0.45 -3.29 -37.92
N LYS A 42 -0.55 -3.68 -37.12
CA LYS A 42 -1.97 -3.58 -37.48
C LYS A 42 -2.47 -2.13 -37.53
N MET A 43 -1.88 -1.22 -36.76
CA MET A 43 -2.22 0.22 -36.84
C MET A 43 -1.52 0.90 -38.01
N GLU A 44 -0.26 0.55 -38.27
CA GLU A 44 0.51 1.07 -39.41
C GLU A 44 -0.09 0.63 -40.75
N SER A 45 -0.45 -0.65 -40.91
CA SER A 45 -1.16 -1.14 -42.11
C SER A 45 -2.53 -0.49 -42.33
N ASN A 46 -3.24 -0.10 -41.26
CA ASN A 46 -4.47 0.67 -41.37
C ASN A 46 -4.19 2.14 -41.73
N GLN A 47 -3.07 2.72 -41.28
CA GLN A 47 -2.68 4.10 -41.59
C GLN A 47 -2.23 4.27 -43.04
N GLU A 48 -1.51 3.30 -43.62
CA GLU A 48 -1.14 3.31 -45.04
C GLU A 48 -2.37 3.26 -45.96
N ASN A 49 -3.43 2.53 -45.55
CA ASN A 49 -4.69 2.48 -46.29
C ASN A 49 -5.50 3.80 -46.24
N LEU A 50 -5.23 4.66 -45.24
CA LEU A 50 -5.82 6.00 -45.09
C LEU A 50 -4.99 7.11 -45.76
N GLN A 51 -3.69 6.89 -45.99
CA GLN A 51 -2.82 7.86 -46.69
C GLN A 51 -2.93 7.79 -48.22
N ASN A 52 -3.46 6.70 -48.78
CA ASN A 52 -3.71 6.60 -50.23
C ASN A 52 -4.96 7.36 -50.71
N GLY A 53 -5.67 8.07 -49.81
CA GLY A 53 -6.98 8.67 -50.10
C GLY A 53 -7.13 10.18 -49.88
N ASN A 54 -6.15 10.90 -49.31
CA ASN A 54 -6.35 12.33 -48.99
C ASN A 54 -5.08 13.16 -49.21
N ASN A 55 -4.84 13.52 -50.48
CA ASN A 55 -4.25 14.80 -50.82
C ASN A 55 -5.39 15.74 -51.18
N ASP A 56 -6.00 16.42 -50.19
CA ASP A 56 -6.44 17.78 -50.46
C ASP A 56 -6.76 18.61 -49.21
N SER A 57 -6.09 19.77 -49.19
CA SER A 57 -6.62 21.07 -48.74
C SER A 57 -6.71 21.41 -47.23
N LYS A 58 -5.67 22.17 -46.85
CA LYS A 58 -5.73 23.55 -46.33
C LYS A 58 -6.43 23.84 -45.00
N SER A 59 -5.59 24.00 -43.98
CA SER A 59 -5.40 25.25 -43.20
C SER A 59 -6.50 26.30 -43.28
N SER A 60 -7.14 26.59 -42.14
CA SER A 60 -7.15 27.94 -41.54
C SER A 60 -8.00 27.94 -40.26
N SER A 61 -7.33 28.13 -39.12
CA SER A 61 -7.93 28.51 -37.84
C SER A 61 -7.77 30.02 -37.64
N THR A 62 -8.87 30.77 -37.68
CA THR A 62 -8.91 32.18 -37.22
C THR A 62 -10.21 32.45 -36.46
N ASN A 63 -10.03 33.07 -35.30
CA ASN A 63 -11.00 33.67 -34.37
C ASN A 63 -12.26 34.28 -35.01
N SER A 64 -13.41 34.20 -34.34
CA SER A 64 -13.93 35.32 -33.53
C SER A 64 -15.30 34.97 -32.92
N LEU A 65 -15.47 35.34 -31.65
CA LEU A 65 -16.77 35.58 -31.04
C LEU A 65 -17.30 36.90 -31.62
N ASP A 66 -18.59 36.98 -31.95
CA ASP A 66 -19.37 38.18 -31.66
C ASP A 66 -20.89 37.95 -31.70
N LYS A 67 -21.52 38.74 -30.83
CA LYS A 67 -22.92 38.78 -30.42
C LYS A 67 -23.70 39.70 -31.37
N ILE A 68 -25.02 39.52 -31.52
CA ILE A 68 -26.10 40.55 -31.60
C ILE A 68 -27.27 40.14 -32.54
N VAL A 69 -28.42 39.92 -31.90
CA VAL A 69 -29.78 40.48 -32.15
C VAL A 69 -30.29 40.66 -33.60
N SER A 70 -31.48 40.08 -33.87
CA SER A 70 -32.67 40.74 -34.45
C SER A 70 -33.35 39.94 -35.57
N SER A 71 -34.54 39.46 -35.22
CA SER A 71 -35.77 39.41 -36.02
C SER A 71 -35.68 39.73 -37.51
N SER A 72 -36.07 38.76 -38.35
CA SER A 72 -36.99 39.02 -39.47
C SER A 72 -37.53 37.71 -40.04
N ASN A 73 -38.85 37.55 -39.96
CA ASN A 73 -39.60 36.67 -40.83
C ASN A 73 -39.40 37.14 -42.28
N CYS A 74 -39.04 36.24 -43.19
CA CYS A 74 -39.32 36.43 -44.61
C CYS A 74 -39.68 35.10 -45.27
N SER A 75 -40.77 35.17 -46.02
CA SER A 75 -41.57 34.09 -46.59
C SER A 75 -41.20 33.77 -48.05
N SER A 76 -41.04 32.47 -48.34
CA SER A 76 -41.24 31.76 -49.64
C SER A 76 -40.24 32.05 -50.78
N PRO A 77 -40.09 31.22 -51.85
CA PRO A 77 -40.37 29.79 -52.06
C PRO A 77 -39.19 29.02 -52.71
N THR A 78 -38.69 27.91 -52.14
CA THR A 78 -37.68 27.07 -52.84
C THR A 78 -37.84 25.57 -52.55
N THR A 79 -38.94 24.98 -53.04
CA THR A 79 -39.28 23.57 -52.84
C THR A 79 -38.32 22.57 -53.53
N LEU A 80 -37.31 23.02 -54.29
CA LEU A 80 -36.31 22.13 -54.93
C LEU A 80 -34.89 22.24 -54.35
N GLN A 81 -34.58 23.30 -53.59
CA GLN A 81 -33.24 23.50 -53.01
C GLN A 81 -33.17 23.07 -51.54
N ASN A 82 -34.31 23.00 -50.86
CA ASN A 82 -34.41 22.50 -49.49
C ASN A 82 -34.06 21.02 -49.37
N THR A 83 -34.35 20.19 -50.37
CA THR A 83 -34.09 18.73 -50.32
C THR A 83 -32.59 18.40 -50.30
N ALA A 84 -31.77 19.19 -50.99
CA ALA A 84 -30.32 19.02 -51.00
C ALA A 84 -29.67 19.52 -49.71
N LEU A 85 -30.18 20.61 -49.13
CA LEU A 85 -29.72 21.16 -47.85
C LEU A 85 -30.15 20.28 -46.67
N THR A 86 -31.36 19.72 -46.68
CA THR A 86 -31.80 18.74 -45.67
C THR A 86 -31.01 17.44 -45.78
N ALA A 87 -30.76 16.94 -46.99
CA ALA A 87 -29.91 15.76 -47.19
C ALA A 87 -28.47 15.99 -46.70
N LYS A 88 -27.88 17.16 -46.96
CA LYS A 88 -26.55 17.53 -46.47
C LYS A 88 -26.50 17.64 -44.94
N LEU A 89 -27.51 18.26 -44.32
CA LEU A 89 -27.66 18.32 -42.86
C LEU A 89 -27.89 16.93 -42.23
N GLU A 90 -28.61 16.04 -42.90
CA GLU A 90 -28.78 14.65 -42.46
C GLU A 90 -27.48 13.85 -42.55
N ILE A 91 -26.67 14.07 -43.59
CA ILE A 91 -25.34 13.48 -43.73
C ILE A 91 -24.42 13.97 -42.60
N ASP A 92 -24.42 15.28 -42.31
CA ASP A 92 -23.62 15.85 -41.20
C ASP A 92 -24.07 15.31 -39.83
N LYS A 93 -25.37 15.13 -39.62
CA LYS A 93 -25.90 14.48 -38.41
C LYS A 93 -25.43 13.03 -38.29
N LYS A 94 -25.43 12.25 -39.38
CA LYS A 94 -24.92 10.87 -39.39
C LYS A 94 -23.43 10.82 -39.04
N ILE A 95 -22.62 11.69 -39.64
CA ILE A 95 -21.17 11.77 -39.35
C ILE A 95 -20.92 12.12 -37.87
N LEU A 96 -21.71 13.05 -37.31
CA LEU A 96 -21.62 13.42 -35.91
C LEU A 96 -21.98 12.24 -34.99
N VAL A 97 -23.06 11.52 -35.31
CA VAL A 97 -23.47 10.31 -34.57
C VAL A 97 -22.38 9.24 -34.63
N ASP A 98 -21.77 9.00 -35.78
CA ASP A 98 -20.66 8.03 -35.92
C ASP A 98 -19.44 8.44 -35.09
N LYS A 99 -19.12 9.74 -35.04
CA LYS A 99 -18.05 10.27 -34.19
C LYS A 99 -18.38 10.09 -32.70
N ILE A 100 -19.62 10.36 -32.30
CA ILE A 100 -20.09 10.13 -30.92
C ILE A 100 -19.99 8.65 -30.57
N CYS A 101 -20.47 7.75 -31.41
CA CYS A 101 -20.38 6.30 -31.21
C CYS A 101 -18.91 5.84 -31.10
N ARG A 102 -18.00 6.37 -31.92
CA ARG A 102 -16.56 6.06 -31.83
C ARG A 102 -15.97 6.55 -30.50
N LEU A 103 -16.30 7.78 -30.09
CA LEU A 103 -15.84 8.33 -28.82
C LEU A 103 -16.39 7.54 -27.63
N GLN A 104 -17.66 7.15 -27.64
CA GLN A 104 -18.28 6.33 -26.60
C GLN A 104 -17.60 4.96 -26.48
N ARG A 105 -17.25 4.31 -27.60
CA ARG A 105 -16.49 3.04 -27.56
C ARG A 105 -15.09 3.21 -26.98
N ILE A 106 -14.39 4.31 -27.32
CA ILE A 106 -13.06 4.60 -26.76
C ILE A 106 -13.18 4.91 -25.27
N HIS A 107 -14.20 5.68 -24.87
CA HIS A 107 -14.48 6.01 -23.49
C HIS A 107 -14.79 4.76 -22.67
N ALA A 108 -15.66 3.87 -23.17
CA ALA A 108 -15.98 2.60 -22.52
C ALA A 108 -14.73 1.76 -22.24
N LYS A 109 -13.86 1.59 -23.26
CA LYS A 109 -12.59 0.85 -23.09
C LYS A 109 -11.64 1.50 -22.08
N LYS A 110 -11.59 2.83 -22.04
CA LYS A 110 -10.77 3.54 -21.04
C LYS A 110 -11.37 3.41 -19.63
N ASN A 111 -12.69 3.39 -19.52
CA ASN A 111 -13.39 3.19 -18.25
C ASN A 111 -13.14 1.78 -17.70
N GLU A 112 -13.27 0.74 -18.52
CA GLU A 112 -12.90 -0.64 -18.14
C GLU A 112 -11.44 -0.74 -17.68
N LYS A 113 -10.52 -0.01 -18.34
CA LYS A 113 -9.11 0.01 -17.92
C LYS A 113 -8.89 0.74 -16.60
N LEU A 114 -9.63 1.82 -16.35
CA LEU A 114 -9.61 2.54 -15.07
C LEU A 114 -10.12 1.64 -13.95
N GLU A 115 -11.29 1.02 -14.12
CA GLU A 115 -11.87 0.09 -13.15
C GLU A 115 -10.89 -1.05 -12.82
N PHE A 116 -10.26 -1.66 -13.83
CA PHE A 116 -9.24 -2.69 -13.62
C PHE A 116 -8.03 -2.18 -12.82
N MET A 117 -7.55 -0.97 -13.11
CA MET A 117 -6.40 -0.40 -12.39
C MET A 117 -6.77 -0.04 -10.95
N GLU A 118 -7.98 0.44 -10.72
CA GLU A 118 -8.51 0.75 -9.37
C GLU A 118 -8.61 -0.51 -8.52
N GLU A 119 -9.14 -1.61 -9.07
CA GLU A 119 -9.19 -2.90 -8.38
C GLU A 119 -7.77 -3.43 -8.07
N HIS A 120 -6.84 -3.31 -9.02
CA HIS A 120 -5.45 -3.74 -8.80
C HIS A 120 -4.74 -2.88 -7.74
N ILE A 121 -4.98 -1.57 -7.70
CA ILE A 121 -4.46 -0.70 -6.64
C ILE A 121 -5.07 -1.08 -5.30
N SER A 122 -6.38 -1.32 -5.24
CA SER A 122 -7.07 -1.74 -4.00
C SER A 122 -6.46 -3.03 -3.44
N THR A 123 -6.28 -4.05 -4.29
CA THR A 123 -5.67 -5.32 -3.88
C THR A 123 -4.23 -5.16 -3.41
N LEU A 124 -3.43 -4.32 -4.07
CA LEU A 124 -2.06 -4.04 -3.65
C LEU A 124 -2.01 -3.31 -2.30
N VAL A 125 -2.94 -2.39 -2.05
CA VAL A 125 -3.07 -1.70 -0.75
C VAL A 125 -3.38 -2.71 0.35
N ASP A 126 -4.31 -3.64 0.13
CA ASP A 126 -4.64 -4.69 1.09
C ASP A 126 -3.44 -5.59 1.41
N GLU A 127 -2.67 -5.96 0.39
CA GLU A 127 -1.44 -6.73 0.57
C GLU A 127 -0.39 -5.98 1.39
N ILE A 128 -0.20 -4.70 1.11
CA ILE A 128 0.72 -3.84 1.88
C ILE A 128 0.27 -3.76 3.32
N GLN A 129 -1.01 -3.49 3.59
CA GLN A 129 -1.55 -3.43 4.94
C GLN A 129 -1.40 -4.75 5.69
N LYS A 130 -1.58 -5.89 5.01
CA LYS A 130 -1.38 -7.22 5.59
C LYS A 130 0.10 -7.45 5.95
N LYS A 131 1.03 -7.10 5.05
CA LYS A 131 2.47 -7.19 5.30
C LYS A 131 2.90 -6.28 6.46
N THR A 132 2.40 -5.04 6.51
CA THR A 132 2.65 -4.11 7.62
C THR A 132 2.19 -4.69 8.95
N ARG A 133 0.98 -5.30 9.01
CA ARG A 133 0.50 -5.97 10.22
C ARG A 133 1.40 -7.12 10.68
N ILE A 134 1.91 -7.92 9.74
CA ILE A 134 2.85 -9.01 10.06
C ILE A 134 4.15 -8.45 10.62
N ILE A 135 4.73 -7.42 9.99
CA ILE A 135 5.96 -6.78 10.46
C ILE A 135 5.77 -6.20 11.87
N GLN A 136 4.69 -5.45 12.10
CA GLN A 136 4.35 -4.91 13.42
C GLN A 136 4.24 -6.00 14.49
N TYR A 137 3.57 -7.11 14.15
CA TYR A 137 3.48 -8.26 15.06
C TYR A 137 4.86 -8.82 15.43
N TYR A 138 5.76 -9.00 14.45
CA TYR A 138 7.10 -9.52 14.72
C TYR A 138 7.97 -8.53 15.49
N ALA A 139 7.91 -7.23 15.17
CA ALA A 139 8.66 -6.21 15.89
C ALA A 139 8.28 -6.17 17.38
N LEU A 140 6.97 -6.14 17.68
CA LEU A 140 6.48 -6.16 19.06
C LEU A 140 6.80 -7.48 19.78
N ARG A 141 6.77 -8.61 19.06
CA ARG A 141 7.12 -9.92 19.64
C ARG A 141 8.61 -10.06 19.93
N GLU A 142 9.47 -9.50 19.08
CA GLU A 142 10.92 -9.45 19.29
C GLU A 142 11.29 -8.60 20.50
N GLU A 143 10.68 -7.42 20.64
CA GLU A 143 10.82 -6.58 21.84
C GLU A 143 10.41 -7.34 23.11
N ALA A 144 9.28 -8.06 23.10
CA ALA A 144 8.84 -8.88 24.23
C ALA A 144 9.82 -10.03 24.58
N GLY A 145 10.49 -10.62 23.57
CA GLY A 145 11.47 -11.69 23.76
C GLY A 145 12.82 -11.20 24.30
N MET A 146 13.22 -9.97 23.98
CA MET A 146 14.46 -9.35 24.46
C MET A 146 14.33 -8.71 25.86
N LEU A 147 13.11 -8.40 26.29
CA LEU A 147 12.85 -7.77 27.59
C LEU A 147 13.08 -8.69 28.80
N ALA A 148 13.16 -10.01 28.60
CA ALA A 148 13.53 -10.93 29.67
C ALA A 148 15.05 -10.87 29.89
N PRO A 149 15.56 -10.32 31.00
CA PRO A 149 17.00 -10.33 31.26
C PRO A 149 17.51 -11.78 31.33
N PRO A 150 18.77 -12.07 30.95
CA PRO A 150 19.33 -13.43 31.02
C PRO A 150 19.25 -14.05 32.43
N LYS A 151 19.23 -13.20 33.47
CA LYS A 151 19.02 -13.61 34.87
C LYS A 151 17.61 -14.17 35.12
N SER A 152 16.60 -13.68 34.39
CA SER A 152 15.22 -14.19 34.42
C SER A 152 15.17 -15.65 33.96
N ASP A 153 15.90 -15.99 32.88
CA ASP A 153 15.95 -17.37 32.37
C ASP A 153 16.63 -18.33 33.36
N VAL A 154 17.71 -17.88 34.03
CA VAL A 154 18.37 -18.65 35.09
C VAL A 154 17.43 -18.90 36.27
N ASN A 155 16.70 -17.87 36.71
CA ASN A 155 15.72 -18.01 37.79
C ASN A 155 14.56 -18.92 37.39
N LYS A 156 14.06 -18.80 36.16
CA LYS A 156 13.00 -19.67 35.62
C LYS A 156 13.46 -21.12 35.58
N ALA A 157 14.69 -21.36 35.14
CA ALA A 157 15.30 -22.69 35.15
C ALA A 157 15.46 -23.23 36.58
N GLN A 158 15.88 -22.40 37.54
CA GLN A 158 15.96 -22.81 38.95
C GLN A 158 14.60 -23.15 39.55
N LEU A 159 13.57 -22.32 39.33
CA LEU A 159 12.20 -22.57 39.79
C LEU A 159 11.62 -23.84 39.17
N SER A 160 11.91 -24.10 37.89
CA SER A 160 11.48 -25.33 37.21
C SER A 160 12.05 -26.61 37.84
N ARG A 161 13.18 -26.52 38.55
CA ARG A 161 13.85 -27.65 39.21
C ARG A 161 13.36 -27.89 40.64
N HIS A 162 12.68 -26.93 41.26
CA HIS A 162 12.30 -26.99 42.67
C HIS A 162 11.04 -27.85 42.94
N GLY A 163 10.40 -28.37 41.89
CA GLY A 163 9.16 -29.16 42.01
C GLY A 163 7.92 -28.32 42.37
N GLY A 164 6.75 -28.97 42.38
CA GLY A 164 5.48 -28.37 42.76
C GLY A 164 4.83 -27.46 41.70
N ILE A 165 3.85 -26.67 42.14
CA ILE A 165 3.00 -25.82 41.29
C ILE A 165 3.83 -24.81 40.50
N MET A 166 4.83 -24.16 41.13
CA MET A 166 5.70 -23.19 40.46
C MET A 166 6.58 -23.84 39.40
N ALA A 167 7.08 -25.05 39.66
CA ALA A 167 7.79 -25.80 38.64
C ALA A 167 6.89 -26.12 37.45
N SER A 168 5.62 -26.47 37.68
CA SER A 168 4.63 -26.74 36.62
C SER A 168 4.13 -25.48 35.89
N LEU A 169 4.26 -24.30 36.51
CA LEU A 169 3.91 -23.02 35.89
C LEU A 169 5.03 -22.54 34.96
N TYR A 170 6.28 -22.71 35.37
CA TYR A 170 7.45 -22.26 34.61
C TYR A 170 8.01 -23.31 33.65
N SER A 171 7.80 -24.59 33.94
CA SER A 171 8.00 -25.72 33.02
C SER A 171 6.70 -25.93 32.26
N SER A 172 6.74 -26.00 30.95
CA SER A 172 5.55 -26.26 30.10
C SER A 172 4.98 -27.68 30.23
N LYS A 173 5.33 -28.40 31.30
CA LYS A 173 4.88 -29.75 31.62
C LYS A 173 4.14 -29.70 32.97
N PRO A 174 2.94 -30.31 33.07
CA PRO A 174 2.26 -30.46 34.35
C PRO A 174 3.03 -31.50 35.18
N ILE A 175 3.97 -31.03 35.99
CA ILE A 175 4.78 -31.87 36.89
C ILE A 175 3.96 -32.20 38.15
N ASP A 176 3.02 -31.33 38.52
CA ASP A 176 2.18 -31.42 39.72
C ASP A 176 0.72 -31.70 39.34
N HIS A 177 0.11 -32.73 39.97
CA HIS A 177 -1.30 -33.08 39.77
C HIS A 177 -2.25 -31.98 40.29
N ASN A 178 -1.79 -31.19 41.26
CA ASN A 178 -2.56 -30.07 41.81
C ASN A 178 -2.57 -28.84 40.88
N MET A 179 -1.75 -28.85 39.82
CA MET A 179 -1.71 -27.76 38.83
C MET A 179 -2.83 -27.93 37.80
N THR A 180 -4.03 -27.45 38.17
CA THR A 180 -5.20 -27.43 37.28
C THR A 180 -5.19 -26.21 36.36
N LEU A 181 -5.93 -26.29 35.25
CA LEU A 181 -6.10 -25.17 34.32
C LEU A 181 -6.70 -23.94 35.03
N GLU A 182 -7.70 -24.15 35.89
CA GLU A 182 -8.34 -23.08 36.66
C GLU A 182 -7.35 -22.35 37.59
N LEU A 183 -6.54 -23.10 38.35
CA LEU A 183 -5.51 -22.53 39.20
C LEU A 183 -4.46 -21.77 38.38
N SER A 184 -4.07 -22.30 37.22
CA SER A 184 -3.11 -21.63 36.33
C SER A 184 -3.63 -20.29 35.78
N LEU A 185 -4.92 -20.20 35.47
CA LEU A 185 -5.54 -18.97 34.99
C LEU A 185 -5.66 -17.94 36.11
N GLU A 186 -6.02 -18.37 37.32
CA GLU A 186 -6.08 -17.50 38.50
C GLU A 186 -4.69 -16.95 38.88
N ILE A 187 -3.65 -17.80 38.86
CA ILE A 187 -2.27 -17.36 39.09
C ILE A 187 -1.84 -16.34 38.03
N ASN A 188 -2.11 -16.60 36.75
CA ASN A 188 -1.78 -15.64 35.68
C ASN A 188 -2.50 -14.31 35.87
N LYS A 189 -3.79 -14.33 36.21
CA LYS A 189 -4.56 -13.11 36.46
C LYS A 189 -3.97 -12.28 37.62
N LYS A 190 -3.56 -12.95 38.71
CA LYS A 190 -2.92 -12.27 39.85
C LYS A 190 -1.53 -11.74 39.51
N LEU A 191 -0.71 -12.52 38.81
CA LEU A 191 0.61 -12.07 38.36
C LEU A 191 0.51 -10.87 37.40
N GLN A 192 -0.47 -10.89 36.51
CA GLN A 192 -0.74 -9.76 35.61
C GLN A 192 -1.13 -8.51 36.39
N ALA A 193 -2.06 -8.60 37.35
CA ALA A 193 -2.45 -7.46 38.17
C ALA A 193 -1.27 -6.86 38.96
N VAL A 194 -0.41 -7.70 39.54
CA VAL A 194 0.79 -7.25 40.26
C VAL A 194 1.81 -6.61 39.32
N LEU A 195 1.98 -7.16 38.11
CA LEU A 195 2.88 -6.61 37.11
C LEU A 195 2.39 -5.24 36.64
N GLU A 196 1.09 -5.11 36.33
CA GLU A 196 0.46 -3.85 35.94
C GLU A 196 0.64 -2.78 37.02
N ASP A 197 0.38 -3.11 38.29
CA ASP A 197 0.59 -2.20 39.42
C ASP A 197 2.07 -1.82 39.59
N THR A 198 2.99 -2.78 39.44
CA THR A 198 4.43 -2.54 39.55
C THR A 198 4.93 -1.63 38.42
N ILE A 199 4.46 -1.85 37.18
CA ILE A 199 4.81 -1.01 36.03
C ILE A 199 4.28 0.40 36.24
N LEU A 200 3.02 0.55 36.68
CA LEU A 200 2.42 1.85 36.96
C LEU A 200 3.23 2.60 38.02
N LYS A 201 3.60 1.91 39.11
CA LYS A 201 4.45 2.49 40.17
C LYS A 201 5.83 2.88 39.66
N ASN A 202 6.46 2.06 38.82
CA ASN A 202 7.75 2.39 38.21
C ASN A 202 7.66 3.60 37.27
N MET A 203 6.56 3.74 36.52
CA MET A 203 6.32 4.90 35.67
C MET A 203 6.21 6.17 36.51
N THR A 204 5.40 6.15 37.58
CA THR A 204 5.29 7.28 38.53
C THR A 204 6.62 7.60 39.21
N LEU A 205 7.40 6.59 39.61
CA LEU A 205 8.74 6.81 40.17
C LEU A 205 9.69 7.47 39.17
N LYS A 206 9.61 7.09 37.89
CA LYS A 206 10.39 7.71 36.83
C LYS A 206 10.01 9.17 36.62
N GLU A 207 8.72 9.49 36.57
CA GLU A 207 8.23 10.88 36.50
C GLU A 207 8.71 11.72 37.70
N ASN A 208 8.68 11.16 38.91
CA ASN A 208 9.21 11.82 40.10
C ASN A 208 10.73 12.04 40.04
N LEU A 209 11.47 11.12 39.42
CA LEU A 209 12.91 11.25 39.23
C LEU A 209 13.23 12.33 38.20
N ASP A 210 12.49 12.36 37.08
CA ASP A 210 12.65 13.36 36.02
C ASP A 210 12.36 14.77 36.55
N THR A 211 11.25 14.95 37.29
CA THR A 211 10.91 16.24 37.94
C THR A 211 11.95 16.69 38.96
N LEU A 212 12.52 15.78 39.76
CA LEU A 212 13.63 16.12 40.66
C LEU A 212 14.89 16.49 39.88
N GLY A 213 15.16 15.82 38.76
CA GLY A 213 16.24 16.15 37.83
C GLY A 213 16.11 17.58 37.28
N ASP A 214 14.92 17.96 36.85
CA ASP A 214 14.61 19.31 36.37
C ASP A 214 14.81 20.36 37.47
N GLU A 215 14.39 20.08 38.70
CA GLU A 215 14.59 21.00 39.82
C GLU A 215 16.08 21.17 40.17
N ILE A 216 16.87 20.09 40.13
CA ILE A 216 18.32 20.15 40.32
C ILE A 216 18.98 21.02 39.24
N THR A 217 18.61 20.84 37.97
CA THR A 217 19.16 21.66 36.88
C THR A 217 18.79 23.12 37.03
N ARG A 218 17.52 23.42 37.35
CA ARG A 218 17.04 24.78 37.64
C ARG A 218 17.82 25.45 38.76
N LEU A 219 18.00 24.75 39.90
CA LEU A 219 18.76 25.27 41.03
C LEU A 219 20.24 25.47 40.70
N ASN A 220 20.82 24.57 39.89
CA ASN A 220 22.22 24.69 39.47
C ASN A 220 22.43 25.90 38.55
N ASP A 221 21.50 26.16 37.64
CA ASP A 221 21.50 27.34 36.77
C ASP A 221 21.33 28.64 37.56
N GLU A 222 20.42 28.65 38.55
CA GLU A 222 20.25 29.79 39.47
C GLU A 222 21.55 30.06 40.24
N LEU A 223 22.19 29.02 40.78
CA LEU A 223 23.47 29.11 41.50
C LEU A 223 24.58 29.65 40.59
N LEU A 224 24.68 29.16 39.35
CA LEU A 224 25.61 29.65 38.33
C LEU A 224 25.38 31.14 38.02
N SER A 225 24.12 31.57 37.89
CA SER A 225 23.78 32.97 37.64
C SER A 225 24.18 33.88 38.82
N LEU A 226 23.91 33.45 40.06
CA LEU A 226 24.29 34.15 41.29
C LEU A 226 25.80 34.23 41.48
N LYS A 227 26.54 33.23 41.01
CA LYS A 227 28.01 33.22 41.02
C LYS A 227 28.59 34.17 39.96
N LYS A 228 27.90 34.33 38.83
CA LYS A 228 28.29 35.24 37.75
C LYS A 228 28.01 36.71 38.10
N GLY A 229 26.90 37.00 38.79
CA GLY A 229 26.58 38.35 39.27
C GLY A 229 27.38 38.86 40.48
N ARG A 230 28.21 38.00 41.08
CA ARG A 230 29.12 38.32 42.20
C ARG A 230 30.57 38.62 41.78
N ARG A 231 30.87 38.57 40.49
CA ARG A 231 32.17 38.99 39.91
C ARG A 231 32.01 40.31 39.20
#